data_AF-A0A2W5CCJ0-F1
#
_entry.id   AF-A0A2W5CCJ0-F1
#
_cell.length_a   1.000
_cell.length_b   1.000
_cell.length_c   1.000
_cell.angle_alpha   90.00
_cell.angle_beta   90.00
_cell.angle_gamma   90.00
#
_symmetry.space_group_name_H-M   'P 1'
#
loop_
_entity.id
_entity.type
_entity.pdbx_description
1 polymer ?
#
loop_
_entity_poly.entity_id
_entity_poly.type
_entity_poly.pdbx_seq_one_letter_code
_entity_poly.pdbx_strand_id
1 'polypeptide(L)'
;MILIPFLLAAAVPAAAPQPTIEQDVRCLLMMSLLAGDESNSEAKQGGTFGVLIWYGRLSARLSAEEIRAAVKRESASMTNAIFKTDGQRCSQEMAAYGGAMQAVAAEMDVSGAEKPAK
;
A
#
# COMPACT_ATOMS: atom_id res chain seq x y z
N MET A 1 40.33 39.10 5.29
CA MET A 1 38.89 38.94 5.57
C MET A 1 38.33 37.92 4.60
N ILE A 2 37.58 36.96 5.14
CA ILE A 2 37.20 35.67 4.57
C ILE A 2 35.92 35.80 3.76
N LEU A 3 35.80 35.08 2.63
CA LEU A 3 34.52 34.68 2.05
C LEU A 3 34.64 33.22 1.58
N ILE A 4 34.28 32.28 2.48
CA ILE A 4 34.11 30.86 2.16
C ILE A 4 32.73 30.72 1.52
N PRO A 5 32.62 30.24 0.27
CA PRO A 5 31.32 29.95 -0.32
C PRO A 5 30.78 28.68 0.36
N PHE A 6 29.82 28.87 1.26
CA PHE A 6 28.98 27.80 1.80
C PHE A 6 28.12 27.25 0.64
N LEU A 7 28.63 26.23 -0.05
CA LEU A 7 27.82 25.36 -0.90
C LEU A 7 26.88 24.57 0.03
N LEU A 8 25.65 25.07 0.22
CA LEU A 8 24.58 24.29 0.82
C LEU A 8 24.29 23.09 -0.09
N ALA A 9 24.82 21.93 0.27
CA ALA A 9 24.37 20.66 -0.27
C ALA A 9 22.94 20.42 0.22
N ALA A 10 21.95 20.72 -0.62
CA ALA A 10 20.58 20.27 -0.39
C ALA A 10 20.60 18.74 -0.37
N ALA A 11 20.40 18.15 0.81
CA ALA A 11 20.18 16.72 0.93
C ALA A 11 18.88 16.38 0.21
N VAL A 12 18.98 15.95 -1.04
CA VAL A 12 17.86 15.33 -1.75
C VAL A 12 17.45 14.10 -0.95
N PRO A 13 16.19 14.02 -0.46
CA PRO A 13 15.73 12.84 0.24
C PRO A 13 15.89 11.64 -0.70
N ALA A 14 16.67 10.65 -0.27
CA ALA A 14 16.84 9.41 -1.02
C ALA A 14 15.45 8.77 -1.14
N ALA A 15 15.02 8.53 -2.38
CA ALA A 15 13.77 7.83 -2.63
C ALA A 15 13.82 6.47 -1.92
N ALA A 16 12.81 6.17 -1.11
CA ALA A 16 12.71 4.88 -0.44
C ALA A 16 12.76 3.76 -1.50
N PRO A 17 13.44 2.63 -1.21
CA PRO A 17 13.46 1.49 -2.11
C PRO A 17 12.02 1.09 -2.45
N GLN A 18 11.72 1.00 -3.75
CA GLN A 18 10.43 0.46 -4.19
C GLN A 18 10.34 -1.00 -3.72
N PRO A 19 9.18 -1.44 -3.19
CA PRO A 19 9.05 -2.82 -2.75
C PRO A 19 9.15 -3.78 -3.93
N THR A 20 9.62 -4.98 -3.60
CA THR A 20 9.81 -6.05 -4.58
C THR A 20 8.46 -6.63 -5.02
N ILE A 21 8.47 -7.36 -6.13
CA ILE A 21 7.26 -8.06 -6.59
C ILE A 21 6.78 -9.06 -5.53
N GLU A 22 7.70 -9.79 -4.90
CA GLU A 22 7.40 -10.78 -3.86
C GLU A 22 6.74 -10.12 -2.65
N GLN A 23 7.27 -8.96 -2.25
CA GLN A 23 6.72 -8.15 -1.19
C GLN A 23 5.29 -7.69 -1.49
N ASP A 24 5.01 -7.23 -2.71
CA ASP A 24 3.67 -6.82 -3.11
C ASP A 24 2.70 -8.01 -3.21
N VAL A 25 3.16 -9.16 -3.69
CA VAL A 25 2.37 -10.40 -3.75
C VAL A 25 1.99 -10.89 -2.36
N ARG A 26 2.89 -10.82 -1.38
CA ARG A 26 2.59 -11.23 0.00
C ARG A 26 1.57 -10.31 0.66
N CYS A 27 1.65 -9.01 0.41
CA CYS A 27 0.60 -8.07 0.83
C CYS A 27 -0.74 -8.39 0.15
N LEU A 28 -0.76 -8.69 -1.15
CA LEU A 28 -1.97 -9.13 -1.84
C LEU A 28 -2.58 -10.37 -1.19
N LEU A 29 -1.76 -11.38 -0.87
CA LEU A 29 -2.21 -12.60 -0.19
C LEU A 29 -2.84 -12.31 1.19
N MET A 30 -2.18 -11.49 2.00
CA MET A 30 -2.69 -11.11 3.33
C MET A 30 -4.01 -10.34 3.25
N MET A 31 -4.10 -9.37 2.34
CA MET A 31 -5.32 -8.59 2.16
C MET A 31 -6.46 -9.45 1.60
N SER A 32 -6.15 -10.44 0.76
CA SER A 32 -7.14 -11.42 0.28
C SER A 32 -7.71 -12.27 1.41
N LEU A 33 -6.90 -12.63 2.41
CA LEU A 33 -7.38 -13.35 3.60
C LEU A 33 -8.33 -12.48 4.43
N LEU A 34 -7.98 -11.21 4.66
CA LEU A 34 -8.85 -10.27 5.36
C LEU A 34 -10.15 -10.01 4.60
N ALA A 35 -10.08 -9.88 3.26
CA ALA A 35 -11.25 -9.69 2.40
C ALA A 35 -12.23 -10.89 2.44
N GLY A 36 -11.72 -12.08 2.76
CA GLY A 36 -12.52 -13.30 2.93
C GLY A 36 -13.09 -13.49 4.33
N ASP A 37 -12.80 -12.61 5.30
CA ASP A 37 -13.31 -12.73 6.66
C ASP A 37 -14.75 -12.19 6.76
N GLU A 38 -15.72 -13.08 6.52
CA GLU A 38 -17.15 -12.76 6.61
C GLU A 38 -17.61 -12.44 8.05
N SER A 39 -16.81 -12.78 9.06
CA SER A 39 -17.16 -12.52 10.46
C SER A 39 -16.80 -11.11 10.93
N ASN A 40 -15.94 -10.41 10.17
CA ASN A 40 -15.44 -9.08 10.51
C ASN A 40 -15.56 -8.12 9.32
N SER A 41 -16.66 -7.36 9.30
CA SER A 41 -16.96 -6.41 8.22
C SER A 41 -15.89 -5.34 7.99
N GLU A 42 -15.21 -4.89 9.06
CA GLU A 42 -14.16 -3.88 8.97
C GLU A 42 -12.89 -4.49 8.33
N ALA A 43 -12.50 -5.68 8.80
CA ALA A 43 -11.39 -6.43 8.20
C ALA A 43 -11.68 -6.76 6.73
N LYS A 44 -12.90 -7.18 6.40
CA LYS A 44 -13.34 -7.44 5.03
C LYS A 44 -13.22 -6.22 4.14
N GLN A 45 -13.69 -5.06 4.61
CA GLN A 45 -13.59 -3.81 3.87
C GLN A 45 -12.13 -3.41 3.65
N GLY A 46 -11.32 -3.40 4.71
CA GLY A 46 -9.90 -3.06 4.63
C GLY A 46 -9.12 -4.01 3.72
N GLY A 47 -9.40 -5.32 3.81
CA GLY A 47 -8.85 -6.34 2.93
C GLY A 47 -9.24 -6.13 1.48
N THR A 48 -10.49 -5.75 1.19
CA THR A 48 -10.95 -5.48 -0.18
C THR A 48 -10.19 -4.29 -0.80
N PHE A 49 -10.02 -3.20 -0.05
CA PHE A 49 -9.20 -2.07 -0.50
C PHE A 49 -7.72 -2.47 -0.69
N GLY A 50 -7.18 -3.26 0.24
CA GLY A 50 -5.83 -3.80 0.14
C GLY A 50 -5.64 -4.73 -1.06
N VAL A 51 -6.65 -5.51 -1.47
CA VAL A 51 -6.55 -6.31 -2.69
C VAL A 51 -6.43 -5.40 -3.91
N LEU A 52 -7.24 -4.34 -4.00
CA LEU A 52 -7.23 -3.43 -5.14
C LEU A 52 -5.90 -2.69 -5.30
N ILE A 53 -5.35 -2.16 -4.20
CA ILE A 53 -4.10 -1.39 -4.26
C ILE A 53 -2.93 -2.29 -4.71
N TRP A 54 -2.78 -3.47 -4.12
CA TRP A 54 -1.62 -4.33 -4.41
C TRP A 54 -1.76 -5.06 -5.74
N TYR A 55 -2.98 -5.47 -6.11
CA TYR A 55 -3.24 -5.97 -7.45
C TYR A 55 -2.95 -4.89 -8.51
N GLY A 56 -3.35 -3.64 -8.28
CA GLY A 56 -3.05 -2.51 -9.16
C GLY A 56 -1.56 -2.31 -9.37
N ARG A 57 -0.77 -2.28 -8.30
CA ARG A 57 0.70 -2.17 -8.36
C ARG A 57 1.36 -3.31 -9.14
N LEU A 58 0.90 -4.54 -8.91
CA LEU A 58 1.40 -5.71 -9.63
C LEU A 58 1.02 -5.66 -11.11
N SER A 59 -0.21 -5.25 -11.43
CA SER A 59 -0.70 -5.15 -12.82
C SER A 59 0.03 -4.09 -13.65
N ALA A 60 0.66 -3.09 -13.00
CA ALA A 60 1.52 -2.13 -13.66
C ALA A 60 2.89 -2.71 -14.08
N ARG A 61 3.25 -3.91 -13.57
CA ARG A 61 4.58 -4.51 -13.74
C ARG A 61 4.53 -5.91 -14.36
N LEU A 62 3.41 -6.59 -14.24
CA LEU A 62 3.24 -8.00 -14.57
C LEU A 62 1.93 -8.22 -15.34
N SER A 63 1.94 -9.18 -16.25
CA SER A 63 0.72 -9.73 -16.83
C SER A 63 -0.11 -10.48 -15.79
N ALA A 64 -1.40 -10.66 -16.06
CA ALA A 64 -2.29 -11.41 -15.17
C ALA A 64 -1.82 -12.87 -14.94
N GLU A 65 -1.17 -13.48 -15.93
CA GLU A 65 -0.60 -14.83 -15.79
C GLU A 65 0.60 -14.85 -14.85
N GLU A 66 1.51 -13.89 -15.00
CA GLU A 66 2.67 -13.74 -14.11
C GLU A 66 2.25 -13.44 -12.67
N ILE A 67 1.20 -12.64 -12.46
CA ILE A 67 0.62 -12.42 -11.12
C ILE A 67 0.12 -13.74 -10.54
N ARG A 68 -0.65 -14.53 -11.30
CA ARG A 68 -1.12 -15.84 -10.84
C ARG A 68 0.03 -16.78 -10.47
N ALA A 69 1.07 -16.82 -11.31
CA ALA A 69 2.26 -17.64 -11.05
C ALA A 69 2.99 -17.17 -9.78
N ALA A 70 3.14 -15.86 -9.59
CA ALA A 70 3.78 -15.28 -8.41
C ALA A 70 2.97 -15.54 -7.14
N VAL A 71 1.65 -15.35 -7.17
CA VAL A 71 0.74 -15.68 -6.05
C VAL A 71 0.89 -17.15 -5.64
N LYS A 72 0.88 -18.06 -6.62
CA LYS A 72 1.06 -19.49 -6.35
C LYS A 72 2.42 -19.77 -5.67
N ARG A 73 3.50 -19.20 -6.19
CA ARG A 73 4.84 -19.35 -5.62
C ARG A 73 4.93 -18.79 -4.19
N GLU A 74 4.53 -17.55 -3.98
CA GLU A 74 4.68 -16.90 -2.67
C GLU A 74 3.76 -17.54 -1.63
N SER A 75 2.55 -17.95 -2.01
CA SER A 75 1.62 -18.64 -1.10
C SER A 75 2.21 -19.92 -0.49
N ALA A 76 3.00 -20.67 -1.27
CA ALA A 76 3.68 -21.88 -0.79
C ALA A 76 4.84 -21.57 0.17
N SER A 77 5.38 -20.36 0.12
CA SER A 77 6.50 -19.90 0.96
C SER A 77 6.04 -19.15 2.21
N MET A 78 4.74 -18.83 2.32
CA MET A 78 4.21 -18.06 3.45
C MET A 78 4.37 -18.83 4.76
N THR A 79 5.04 -18.21 5.72
CA THR A 79 5.20 -18.70 7.09
C THR A 79 4.63 -17.68 8.07
N ASN A 80 4.35 -18.09 9.30
CA ASN A 80 3.93 -17.16 10.36
C ASN A 80 4.91 -16.01 10.59
N ALA A 81 6.22 -16.25 10.39
CA ALA A 81 7.24 -15.21 10.47
C ALA A 81 7.07 -14.17 9.35
N ILE A 82 6.85 -14.63 8.11
CA ILE A 82 6.61 -13.75 6.96
C ILE A 82 5.30 -12.98 7.14
N PHE A 83 4.23 -13.63 7.60
CA PHE A 83 2.97 -12.96 7.93
C PHE A 83 3.17 -11.82 8.94
N LYS A 84 3.98 -12.04 9.98
CA LYS A 84 4.24 -11.00 10.97
C LYS A 84 5.05 -9.84 10.39
N THR A 85 6.16 -10.14 9.71
CA THR A 85 7.07 -9.12 9.16
C THR A 85 6.42 -8.34 8.03
N ASP A 86 5.89 -9.02 7.01
CA ASP A 86 5.23 -8.35 5.90
C ASP A 86 3.88 -7.77 6.34
N GLY A 87 3.14 -8.41 7.25
CA GLY A 87 1.87 -7.87 7.75
C GLY A 87 2.03 -6.49 8.41
N GLN A 88 3.09 -6.30 9.20
CA GLN A 88 3.42 -4.99 9.77
C GLN A 88 3.79 -3.94 8.71
N ARG A 89 4.46 -4.36 7.63
CA ARG A 89 4.79 -3.46 6.52
C ARG A 89 3.55 -3.07 5.73
N CYS A 90 2.75 -4.06 5.30
CA CYS A 90 1.54 -3.82 4.52
C CYS A 90 0.52 -2.97 5.29
N SER A 91 0.41 -3.13 6.62
CA SER A 91 -0.48 -2.31 7.43
C SER A 91 -0.01 -0.85 7.55
N GLN A 92 1.30 -0.62 7.67
CA GLN A 92 1.88 0.73 7.63
C GLN A 92 1.67 1.40 6.27
N GLU A 93 1.88 0.67 5.18
CA GLU A 93 1.60 1.17 3.83
C GLU A 93 0.10 1.50 3.66
N MET A 94 -0.81 0.63 4.13
CA MET A 94 -2.25 0.90 4.14
C MET A 94 -2.61 2.17 4.91
N ALA A 95 -2.04 2.36 6.10
CA ALA A 95 -2.26 3.57 6.89
C ALA A 95 -1.77 4.82 6.16
N ALA A 96 -0.61 4.74 5.50
CA ALA A 96 -0.09 5.84 4.68
C ALA A 96 -1.01 6.16 3.50
N TYR A 97 -1.52 5.16 2.79
CA TYR A 97 -2.52 5.37 1.73
C TYR A 97 -3.78 6.04 2.28
N GLY A 98 -4.30 5.56 3.42
CA GLY A 98 -5.47 6.15 4.08
C GLY A 98 -5.25 7.63 4.45
N GLY A 99 -4.10 7.95 5.05
CA GLY A 99 -3.74 9.32 5.39
C GLY A 99 -3.60 10.22 4.16
N ALA A 100 -3.00 9.73 3.08
CA ALA A 100 -2.90 10.46 1.82
C ALA A 100 -4.28 10.71 1.19
N MET A 101 -5.18 9.72 1.19
CA MET A 101 -6.55 9.87 0.69
C MET A 101 -7.34 10.89 1.52
N GLN A 102 -7.18 10.87 2.85
CA GLN A 102 -7.82 11.84 3.74
C GLN A 102 -7.31 13.27 3.49
N ALA A 103 -6.00 13.44 3.26
CA ALA A 103 -5.42 14.74 2.92
C ALA A 103 -6.00 15.28 1.60
N VAL A 104 -6.06 14.43 0.57
CA VAL A 104 -6.70 14.78 -0.71
C VAL A 104 -8.17 15.12 -0.51
N ALA A 105 -8.92 14.35 0.28
CA ALA A 105 -10.32 14.63 0.56
C ALA A 105 -10.52 15.98 1.28
N ALA A 106 -9.61 16.35 2.17
CA ALA A 106 -9.63 17.65 2.86
C ALA A 106 -9.30 18.81 1.91
N GLU A 107 -8.39 18.61 0.96
CA GLU A 107 -8.13 19.59 -0.12
C GLU A 107 -9.31 19.69 -1.09
N MET A 108 -10.01 18.57 -1.30
CA MET A 108 -11.26 18.47 -2.03
C MET A 108 -12.48 18.85 -1.19
N ASP A 109 -12.34 19.53 -0.05
CA ASP A 109 -13.47 20.18 0.62
C ASP A 109 -13.96 21.35 -0.26
N VAL A 110 -14.58 20.96 -1.38
CA VAL A 110 -15.30 21.82 -2.30
C VAL A 110 -16.43 22.36 -1.47
N SER A 111 -16.43 23.67 -1.26
CA SER A 111 -17.38 24.44 -0.48
C SER A 111 -18.81 24.44 -1.07
N GLY A 112 -19.25 23.34 -1.68
CA GLY A 112 -20.49 23.19 -2.44
C GLY A 112 -20.97 21.76 -2.68
N ALA A 113 -20.42 20.73 -2.02
CA ALA A 113 -21.09 19.42 -2.01
C ALA A 113 -22.33 19.51 -1.11
N GLU A 114 -23.50 19.74 -1.70
CA GLU A 114 -24.79 19.53 -1.04
C GLU A 114 -24.75 18.19 -0.28
N LYS A 115 -24.95 18.26 1.04
CA LYS A 115 -25.17 17.06 1.86
C LYS A 115 -26.27 16.24 1.19
N PRO A 116 -26.07 14.95 0.89
CA PRO A 116 -27.18 14.11 0.48
C PRO A 116 -28.21 14.13 1.61
N ALA A 117 -29.43 14.59 1.29
CA ALA A 117 -30.54 14.60 2.22
C ALA A 117 -30.73 13.18 2.77
N LYS A 118 -30.83 13.09 4.11
CA LYS A 118 -31.16 11.84 4.81
C LYS A 118 -32.54 11.33 4.43
#